data_AF-A0A0D3IT99-F1
#
_entry.id   AF-A0A0D3IT99-F1
#
_cell.length_a   1.000
_cell.length_b   1.000
_cell.length_c   1.000
_cell.angle_alpha   90.00
_cell.angle_beta   90.00
_cell.angle_gamma   90.00
#
_symmetry.space_group_name_H-M   'P 1'
#
loop_
_entity.id
_entity.type
_entity.pdbx_description
1 polymer ?
#
loop_
_entity_poly.entity_id
_entity_poly.type
_entity_poly.pdbx_seq_one_letter_code
_entity_poly.pdbx_strand_id
1 'polypeptide(L)'
;MAAQRLECPVCLEVQDGQQHQCREGHVFCASCDSSLRAPRLCPECRMALGPLSQAIRCRSHEESIAALPAACSHCGLATTRGELAAHEQGCPQRPRACAAAEAGCAWSGLLADKAAHEATCPFAVCQRMMAPLRAQVAAQGAENERLQAQLAPLQAQLAAQGVENSQLRSRVVALEAGEGGEEGGRRVRQRVGAAPHDAPPSNAEVRSMDVAAAAAALRVHVSDSRVAVAACKRLAILCKEVHNRQPAAEAGAIEAIVAAMQAHPQEAGVQEEGCRALGNVCAGDDAAGFARSQRAADAGAIEAAVAAMQAHPQVAIVQQHGCMALGNVCFGTDAAGFARIQRAADAGAIEAVVAALQAHPQVEDVQDMGCWALRNVCSGTDAAARARRRRAVTARAPEAATAALQAHPENAAVQEEGQLLRDLLV
;
A
#
# COMPACT_ATOMS: atom_id res chain seq x y z
N MET A 1 -1.73 54.00 -36.14
CA MET A 1 -0.38 54.60 -36.15
C MET A 1 0.40 54.30 -34.86
N ALA A 2 -0.18 54.42 -33.65
CA ALA A 2 0.55 54.13 -32.40
C ALA A 2 0.88 52.64 -32.16
N ALA A 3 -0.02 51.71 -32.51
CA ALA A 3 0.16 50.27 -32.25
C ALA A 3 1.26 49.58 -33.09
N GLN A 4 1.50 50.05 -34.32
CA GLN A 4 2.51 49.49 -35.23
C GLN A 4 3.95 49.65 -34.71
N ARG A 5 4.18 50.54 -33.74
CA ARG A 5 5.49 50.71 -33.08
C ARG A 5 5.72 49.77 -31.90
N LEU A 6 4.71 48.98 -31.53
CA LEU A 6 4.76 48.08 -30.36
C LEU A 6 4.76 46.59 -30.75
N GLU A 7 4.67 46.28 -32.04
CA GLU A 7 4.68 44.91 -32.56
C GLU A 7 6.05 44.26 -32.36
N CYS A 8 6.05 42.99 -31.98
CA CYS A 8 7.28 42.21 -31.93
C CYS A 8 7.77 41.95 -33.37
N PRO A 9 9.04 42.22 -33.71
CA PRO A 9 9.58 42.01 -35.06
C PRO A 9 9.63 40.53 -35.48
N VAL A 10 9.44 39.60 -34.53
CA VAL A 10 9.47 38.15 -34.79
C VAL A 10 8.08 37.60 -35.10
N CYS A 11 7.10 37.86 -34.24
CA CYS A 11 5.74 37.33 -34.42
C CYS A 11 4.76 38.32 -35.07
N LEU A 12 5.17 39.58 -35.26
CA LEU A 12 4.37 40.66 -35.87
C LEU A 12 3.05 40.93 -35.12
N GLU A 13 3.03 40.63 -33.83
CA GLU A 13 1.87 40.82 -32.95
C GLU A 13 2.26 41.67 -31.73
N VAL A 14 1.28 42.38 -31.18
CA VAL A 14 1.39 43.06 -29.89
C VAL A 14 1.04 42.06 -28.79
N GLN A 15 2.06 41.57 -28.10
CA GLN A 15 1.95 40.58 -27.03
C GLN A 15 1.88 41.25 -25.66
N ASP A 16 0.92 40.86 -24.83
CA ASP A 16 0.83 41.34 -23.44
C ASP A 16 1.92 40.69 -22.56
N GLY A 17 2.32 41.38 -21.49
CA GLY A 17 3.32 40.87 -20.54
C GLY A 17 4.76 41.28 -20.89
N GLN A 18 5.74 40.44 -20.51
CA GLN A 18 7.16 40.84 -20.51
C GLN A 18 7.72 41.08 -21.90
N GLN A 19 8.42 42.21 -22.07
CA GLN A 19 9.09 42.58 -23.30
C GLN A 19 10.60 42.62 -23.05
N HIS A 20 11.37 41.96 -23.91
CA HIS A 20 12.82 41.92 -23.82
C HIS A 20 13.45 42.89 -24.82
N GLN A 21 14.62 43.39 -24.47
CA GLN A 21 15.35 44.38 -25.25
C GLN A 21 16.81 43.96 -25.40
N CYS A 22 17.41 44.21 -26.56
CA CYS A 22 18.86 44.06 -26.71
C CYS A 22 19.60 45.29 -26.15
N ARG A 23 20.94 45.21 -26.02
CA ARG A 23 21.74 46.35 -25.55
C ARG A 23 21.69 47.59 -26.46
N GLU A 24 21.33 47.41 -27.72
CA GLU A 24 21.15 48.48 -28.71
C GLU A 24 19.72 49.05 -28.74
N GLY A 25 18.80 48.56 -27.90
CA GLY A 25 17.47 49.13 -27.74
C GLY A 25 16.33 48.50 -28.55
N HIS A 26 16.57 47.50 -29.40
CA HIS A 26 15.52 46.76 -30.12
C HIS A 26 14.69 45.89 -29.17
N VAL A 27 13.35 45.96 -29.27
CA VAL A 27 12.41 45.32 -28.34
C VAL A 27 11.62 44.20 -29.04
N PHE A 28 11.43 43.08 -28.34
CA PHE A 28 10.69 41.91 -28.80
C PHE A 28 10.06 41.18 -27.62
N CYS A 29 9.01 40.40 -27.85
CA CYS A 29 8.29 39.75 -26.75
C CYS A 29 9.09 38.60 -26.12
N ALA A 30 8.90 38.37 -24.82
CA ALA A 30 9.61 37.32 -24.07
C ALA A 30 9.40 35.91 -24.66
N SER A 31 8.21 35.63 -25.21
CA SER A 31 7.89 34.35 -25.85
C SER A 31 8.70 34.11 -27.12
N CYS A 32 8.94 35.15 -27.92
CA CYS A 32 9.79 35.04 -29.10
C CYS A 32 11.25 34.89 -28.70
N ASP A 33 11.69 35.62 -27.66
CA ASP A 33 13.05 35.52 -27.14
C ASP A 33 13.39 34.12 -26.58
N SER A 34 12.46 33.48 -25.87
CA SER A 34 12.65 32.10 -25.38
C SER A 34 12.69 31.07 -26.51
N SER A 35 12.11 31.39 -27.67
CA SER A 35 12.07 30.55 -28.86
C SER A 35 13.27 30.74 -29.80
N LEU A 36 14.14 31.72 -29.54
CA LEU A 36 15.35 31.95 -30.33
C LEU A 36 16.37 30.82 -30.12
N ARG A 37 16.92 30.30 -31.22
CA ARG A 37 17.95 29.24 -31.17
C ARG A 37 19.25 29.78 -30.57
N ALA A 38 19.98 28.91 -29.87
CA ALA A 38 21.30 29.24 -29.33
C ALA A 38 22.39 29.27 -30.44
N PRO A 39 23.33 30.23 -30.43
CA PRO A 39 23.37 31.39 -29.53
C PRO A 39 22.25 32.38 -29.87
N ARG A 40 21.58 32.93 -28.85
CA ARG A 40 20.46 33.86 -29.02
C ARG A 40 20.97 35.19 -29.54
N LEU A 41 20.47 35.60 -30.71
CA LEU A 41 20.81 36.85 -31.37
C LEU A 41 19.58 37.76 -31.47
N CYS A 42 19.79 39.06 -31.33
CA CYS A 42 18.76 40.07 -31.56
C CYS A 42 18.18 39.90 -32.98
N PRO A 43 16.85 39.79 -33.14
CA PRO A 43 16.22 39.62 -34.46
C PRO A 43 16.53 40.76 -35.44
N GLU A 44 16.81 41.96 -34.94
CA GLU A 44 17.01 43.16 -35.75
C GLU A 44 18.51 43.42 -36.00
N CYS A 45 19.31 43.59 -34.93
CA CYS A 45 20.73 43.95 -35.07
C CYS A 45 21.71 42.78 -34.97
N ARG A 46 21.22 41.55 -34.73
CA ARG A 46 22.02 40.32 -34.57
C ARG A 46 23.05 40.32 -33.42
N MET A 47 22.98 41.30 -32.51
CA MET A 47 23.79 41.33 -31.28
C MET A 47 23.46 40.12 -30.38
N ALA A 48 24.46 39.57 -29.69
CA ALA A 48 24.26 38.47 -28.75
C ALA A 48 23.44 38.91 -27.52
N LEU A 49 22.37 38.17 -27.19
CA LEU A 49 21.42 38.52 -26.12
C LEU A 49 21.76 37.91 -24.75
N GLY A 50 22.78 37.03 -24.69
CA GLY A 50 23.11 36.29 -23.47
C GLY A 50 22.06 35.23 -23.08
N PRO A 51 22.21 34.60 -21.90
CA PRO A 51 21.25 33.63 -21.37
C PRO A 51 19.88 34.27 -21.10
N LEU A 52 18.79 33.51 -21.29
CA LEU A 52 17.42 33.97 -21.06
C LEU A 52 17.19 34.46 -19.62
N SER A 53 17.88 33.88 -18.63
CA SER A 53 17.80 34.32 -17.23
C SER A 53 18.35 35.73 -16.98
N GLN A 54 19.08 36.30 -17.94
CA GLN A 54 19.66 37.64 -17.88
C GLN A 54 19.09 38.56 -18.97
N ALA A 55 17.93 38.23 -19.54
CA ALA A 55 17.29 39.07 -20.53
C ALA A 55 16.98 40.47 -19.97
N ILE A 56 17.28 41.51 -20.75
CA ILE A 56 17.01 42.89 -20.36
C ILE A 56 15.53 43.17 -20.62
N ARG A 57 14.77 43.53 -19.58
CA ARG A 57 13.33 43.77 -19.67
C ARG A 57 13.01 45.24 -19.96
N CYS A 58 12.16 45.52 -20.95
CA CYS A 58 11.77 46.85 -21.38
C CYS A 58 10.43 47.28 -20.75
N ARG A 59 10.48 47.79 -19.52
CA ARG A 59 9.27 48.20 -18.77
C ARG A 59 8.45 49.29 -19.45
N SER A 60 9.09 50.25 -20.11
CA SER A 60 8.38 51.32 -20.82
C SER A 60 7.57 50.80 -22.01
N HIS A 61 8.06 49.77 -22.70
CA HIS A 61 7.32 49.11 -23.79
C HIS A 61 6.12 48.33 -23.26
N GLU A 62 6.30 47.67 -22.11
CA GLU A 62 5.21 46.98 -21.40
C GLU A 62 4.10 47.93 -20.98
N GLU A 63 4.45 49.08 -20.37
CA GLU A 63 3.49 50.12 -19.98
C GLU A 63 2.75 50.69 -21.20
N SER A 64 3.46 50.89 -22.32
CA SER A 64 2.87 51.37 -23.57
C SER A 64 1.88 50.37 -24.17
N ILE A 65 2.18 49.07 -24.14
CA ILE A 65 1.27 48.00 -24.57
C ILE A 65 0.07 47.93 -23.63
N ALA A 66 0.31 47.96 -22.31
CA ALA A 66 -0.74 47.89 -21.30
C ALA A 66 -1.75 49.04 -21.43
N ALA A 67 -1.30 50.24 -21.82
CA ALA A 67 -2.15 51.42 -22.02
C ALA A 67 -2.99 51.40 -23.31
N LEU A 68 -2.78 50.45 -24.23
CA LEU A 68 -3.56 50.39 -25.46
C LEU A 68 -5.05 50.17 -25.15
N PRO A 69 -5.96 50.84 -25.89
CA PRO A 69 -7.40 50.65 -25.71
C PRO A 69 -7.81 49.20 -25.92
N ALA A 70 -8.68 48.72 -25.04
CA ALA A 70 -9.35 47.44 -25.15
C ALA A 70 -10.81 47.59 -24.72
N ALA A 71 -11.64 46.60 -25.04
CA ALA A 71 -13.01 46.55 -24.56
C ALA A 71 -13.34 45.15 -24.09
N CYS A 72 -14.09 45.05 -22.99
CA CYS A 72 -14.56 43.74 -22.53
C CYS A 72 -15.51 43.13 -23.56
N SER A 73 -15.24 41.90 -23.97
CA SER A 73 -16.06 41.14 -24.92
C SER A 73 -17.48 40.83 -24.40
N HIS A 74 -17.69 40.92 -23.08
CA HIS A 74 -18.96 40.57 -22.43
C HIS A 74 -19.85 41.78 -22.14
N CYS A 75 -19.31 42.85 -21.55
CA CYS A 75 -20.10 44.03 -21.17
C CYS A 75 -19.85 45.26 -22.06
N GLY A 76 -18.86 45.21 -22.95
CA GLY A 76 -18.49 46.32 -23.82
C GLY A 76 -17.79 47.49 -23.13
N LEU A 77 -17.46 47.39 -21.83
CA LEU A 77 -16.76 48.46 -21.11
C LEU A 77 -15.40 48.74 -21.74
N ALA A 78 -15.18 49.99 -22.12
CA ALA A 78 -13.88 50.47 -22.58
C ALA A 78 -12.88 50.48 -21.42
N THR A 79 -11.73 49.84 -21.63
CA THR A 79 -10.65 49.69 -20.65
C THR A 79 -9.31 49.68 -21.40
N THR A 80 -8.23 49.31 -20.72
CA THR A 80 -6.90 49.16 -21.31
C THR A 80 -6.51 47.68 -21.36
N ARG A 81 -5.58 47.30 -22.22
CA ARG A 81 -5.10 45.91 -22.30
C ARG A 81 -4.57 45.40 -20.95
N GLY A 82 -3.90 46.25 -20.18
CA GLY A 82 -3.37 45.90 -18.85
C GLY A 82 -4.45 45.66 -17.79
N GLU A 83 -5.58 46.35 -17.88
CA GLU A 83 -6.68 46.24 -16.92
C GLU A 83 -7.75 45.23 -17.33
N LEU A 84 -7.82 44.86 -18.62
CA LEU A 84 -8.85 44.00 -19.18
C LEU A 84 -8.95 42.67 -18.44
N ALA A 85 -7.81 42.01 -18.17
CA ALA A 85 -7.79 40.72 -17.48
C ALA A 85 -8.36 40.81 -16.05
N ALA A 86 -8.04 41.89 -15.31
CA ALA A 86 -8.57 42.14 -13.97
C ALA A 86 -10.07 42.45 -14.01
N HIS A 87 -10.50 43.29 -14.97
CA HIS A 87 -11.92 43.55 -15.20
C HIS A 87 -12.69 42.27 -15.52
N GLU A 88 -12.19 41.42 -16.43
CA GLU A 88 -12.84 40.18 -16.82
C GLU A 88 -12.97 39.17 -15.66
N GLN A 89 -12.24 39.32 -14.55
CA GLN A 89 -12.45 38.55 -13.32
C GLN A 89 -13.68 39.04 -12.52
N GLY A 90 -14.02 40.32 -12.61
CA GLY A 90 -15.18 40.93 -11.94
C GLY A 90 -16.37 41.26 -12.86
N CYS A 91 -16.26 41.03 -14.16
CA CYS A 91 -17.26 41.47 -15.15
C CYS A 91 -18.65 40.84 -14.86
N PRO A 92 -19.70 41.66 -14.64
CA PRO A 92 -21.05 41.16 -14.32
C PRO A 92 -21.70 40.35 -15.45
N GLN A 93 -21.37 40.68 -16.70
CA GLN A 93 -21.95 40.08 -17.91
C GLN A 93 -21.20 38.83 -18.39
N ARG A 94 -20.08 38.48 -17.74
CA ARG A 94 -19.30 37.29 -18.08
C ARG A 94 -19.95 36.05 -17.44
N PRO A 95 -20.33 35.03 -18.23
CA PRO A 95 -20.83 33.77 -17.67
C PRO A 95 -19.80 33.10 -16.76
N ARG A 96 -20.25 32.64 -15.59
CA ARG A 96 -19.47 31.92 -14.59
C ARG A 96 -20.08 30.56 -14.34
N ALA A 97 -19.23 29.55 -14.33
CA ALA A 97 -19.58 28.25 -13.80
C ALA A 97 -19.66 28.29 -12.26
N CYS A 98 -20.45 27.36 -11.72
CA CYS A 98 -20.50 27.08 -10.29
C CYS A 98 -19.12 26.60 -9.78
N ALA A 99 -18.75 26.96 -8.54
CA ALA A 99 -17.53 26.46 -7.90
C ALA A 99 -17.48 24.92 -7.85
N ALA A 100 -18.64 24.27 -7.86
CA ALA A 100 -18.77 22.82 -7.87
C ALA A 100 -18.90 22.21 -9.28
N ALA A 101 -18.51 22.93 -10.33
CA ALA A 101 -18.57 22.41 -11.71
C ALA A 101 -17.75 21.12 -11.89
N GLU A 102 -16.57 21.04 -11.29
CA GLU A 102 -15.73 19.82 -11.31
C GLU A 102 -16.37 18.63 -10.58
N ALA A 103 -17.26 18.90 -9.61
CA ALA A 103 -18.03 17.86 -8.93
C ALA A 103 -19.31 17.45 -9.69
N GLY A 104 -19.58 18.05 -10.85
CA GLY A 104 -20.71 17.71 -11.72
C GLY A 104 -21.83 18.75 -11.81
N CYS A 105 -21.66 19.93 -11.22
CA CYS A 105 -22.66 21.00 -11.38
C CYS A 105 -22.61 21.62 -12.78
N ALA A 106 -23.69 21.52 -13.55
CA ALA A 106 -23.78 22.07 -14.91
C ALA A 106 -24.20 23.56 -14.98
N TRP A 107 -24.37 24.24 -13.83
CA TRP A 107 -24.84 25.63 -13.83
C TRP A 107 -23.78 26.59 -14.38
N SER A 108 -24.22 27.47 -15.28
CA SER A 108 -23.47 28.60 -15.82
C SER A 108 -24.40 29.81 -15.90
N GLY A 109 -24.01 30.93 -15.30
CA GLY A 109 -24.83 32.13 -15.24
C GLY A 109 -24.05 33.40 -14.94
N LEU A 110 -24.74 34.52 -14.74
CA LEU A 110 -24.08 35.80 -14.46
C LEU A 110 -23.45 35.81 -13.06
N LEU A 111 -22.44 36.66 -12.86
CA LEU A 111 -21.77 36.77 -11.57
C LEU A 111 -22.73 37.17 -10.44
N ALA A 112 -23.74 37.99 -10.75
CA ALA A 112 -24.78 38.42 -9.80
C ALA A 112 -25.61 37.24 -9.26
N ASP A 113 -25.89 36.25 -10.11
CA ASP A 113 -26.74 35.10 -9.76
C ASP A 113 -25.95 33.96 -9.11
N LYS A 114 -24.61 33.99 -9.24
CA LYS A 114 -23.72 32.92 -8.79
C LYS A 114 -23.83 32.65 -7.29
N ALA A 115 -23.80 33.70 -6.47
CA ALA A 115 -23.86 33.54 -5.02
C ALA A 115 -25.20 32.92 -4.57
N ALA A 116 -26.31 33.33 -5.19
CA ALA A 116 -27.63 32.78 -4.89
C ALA A 116 -27.74 31.30 -5.31
N HIS A 117 -27.18 30.95 -6.47
CA HIS A 117 -27.09 29.55 -6.90
C HIS A 117 -26.23 28.71 -5.94
N GLU A 118 -25.01 29.14 -5.62
CA GLU A 118 -24.07 28.39 -4.77
C GLU A 118 -24.56 28.22 -3.33
N ALA A 119 -25.45 29.10 -2.86
CA ALA A 119 -26.11 28.92 -1.58
C ALA A 119 -27.02 27.67 -1.54
N THR A 120 -27.64 27.32 -2.67
CA THR A 120 -28.64 26.25 -2.77
C THR A 120 -28.18 25.03 -3.59
N CYS A 121 -27.06 25.14 -4.31
CA CYS A 121 -26.51 24.07 -5.13
C CYS A 121 -26.08 22.86 -4.28
N PRO A 122 -26.64 21.65 -4.49
CA PRO A 122 -26.30 20.47 -3.69
C PRO A 122 -24.81 20.14 -3.70
N PHE A 123 -24.17 20.26 -4.87
CA PHE A 123 -22.74 20.00 -5.01
C PHE A 123 -21.87 21.02 -4.25
N ALA A 124 -22.24 22.31 -4.29
CA ALA A 124 -21.51 23.35 -3.56
C ALA A 124 -21.70 23.22 -2.04
N VAL A 125 -22.92 22.86 -1.59
CA VAL A 125 -23.22 22.57 -0.18
C VAL A 125 -22.38 21.40 0.31
N CYS A 126 -22.37 20.28 -0.41
CA CYS A 126 -21.57 19.11 -0.06
C CYS A 126 -20.07 19.43 -0.03
N GLN A 127 -19.55 20.20 -0.99
CA GLN A 127 -18.16 20.62 -0.98
C GLN A 127 -17.80 21.44 0.26
N ARG A 128 -18.66 22.40 0.67
CA ARG A 128 -18.45 23.17 1.90
C ARG A 128 -18.47 22.29 3.14
N MET A 129 -19.39 21.33 3.22
CA MET A 129 -19.47 20.38 4.34
C MET A 129 -18.24 19.47 4.41
N MET A 130 -17.70 19.05 3.26
CA MET A 130 -16.53 18.17 3.19
C MET A 130 -15.18 18.92 3.32
N ALA A 131 -15.15 20.23 3.10
CA ALA A 131 -13.94 21.04 3.21
C ALA A 131 -13.16 20.88 4.53
N PRO A 132 -13.78 20.93 5.72
CA PRO A 132 -13.06 20.73 6.98
C PRO A 132 -12.48 19.31 7.09
N LEU A 133 -13.22 18.28 6.66
CA LEU A 133 -12.71 16.91 6.65
C LEU A 133 -11.49 16.75 5.73
N ARG A 134 -11.55 17.34 4.52
CA ARG A 134 -10.42 17.32 3.58
C ARG A 134 -9.19 18.03 4.14
N ALA A 135 -9.38 19.17 4.81
CA ALA A 135 -8.31 19.89 5.47
C ALA A 135 -7.70 19.06 6.61
N GLN A 136 -8.52 18.34 7.39
CA GLN A 136 -8.05 17.45 8.44
C GLN A 136 -7.25 16.27 7.89
N VAL A 137 -7.70 15.63 6.80
CA VAL A 137 -6.97 14.55 6.13
C VAL A 137 -5.61 15.05 5.60
N ALA A 138 -5.57 16.24 5.00
CA ALA A 138 -4.32 16.84 4.54
C ALA A 138 -3.35 17.13 5.70
N ALA A 139 -3.86 17.66 6.82
CA ALA A 139 -3.07 17.91 8.01
C ALA A 139 -2.49 16.61 8.61
N GLN A 140 -3.32 15.56 8.71
CA GLN A 140 -2.88 14.23 9.16
C GLN A 140 -1.86 13.60 8.21
N GLY A 141 -1.99 13.82 6.90
CA GLY A 141 -0.98 13.41 5.91
C GLY A 141 0.38 14.05 6.18
N ALA A 142 0.42 15.38 6.36
CA ALA A 142 1.64 16.11 6.67
C ALA A 142 2.25 15.69 8.03
N GLU A 143 1.42 15.40 9.03
CA GLU A 143 1.88 14.89 10.32
C GLU A 143 2.48 13.48 10.21
N ASN A 144 1.87 12.58 9.42
CA ASN A 144 2.42 11.26 9.14
C ASN A 144 3.77 11.34 8.44
N GLU A 145 3.91 12.18 7.42
CA GLU A 145 5.20 12.40 6.75
C GLU A 145 6.28 12.88 7.73
N ARG A 146 5.92 13.80 8.63
CA ARG A 146 6.81 14.29 9.66
C ARG A 146 7.21 13.20 10.66
N LEU A 147 6.27 12.38 11.11
CA LEU A 147 6.54 11.26 12.02
C LEU A 147 7.41 10.19 11.36
N GLN A 148 7.15 9.87 10.08
CA GLN A 148 7.99 8.96 9.30
C GLN A 148 9.43 9.49 9.17
N ALA A 149 9.60 10.79 8.90
CA ALA A 149 10.91 11.43 8.86
C ALA A 149 11.64 11.39 10.21
N GLN A 150 10.91 11.41 11.33
CA GLN A 150 11.48 11.26 12.68
C GLN A 150 11.80 9.80 13.04
N LEU A 151 11.00 8.83 12.58
CA LEU A 151 11.19 7.41 12.85
C LEU A 151 12.36 6.81 12.07
N ALA A 152 12.59 7.24 10.83
CA ALA A 152 13.66 6.73 9.97
C ALA A 152 15.07 6.74 10.63
N PRO A 153 15.56 7.85 11.22
CA PRO A 153 16.88 7.86 11.87
C PRO A 153 16.91 6.98 13.13
N LEU A 154 15.82 6.88 13.89
CA LEU A 154 15.74 6.05 15.08
C LEU A 154 15.81 4.55 14.73
N GLN A 155 15.13 4.14 13.66
CA GLN A 155 15.22 2.77 13.14
C GLN A 155 16.64 2.43 12.67
N ALA A 156 17.32 3.36 12.01
CA ALA A 156 18.72 3.19 11.60
C ALA A 156 19.66 3.03 12.81
N GLN A 157 19.45 3.81 13.88
CA GLN A 157 20.20 3.68 15.13
C GLN A 157 19.98 2.33 15.81
N LEU A 158 18.74 1.86 15.88
CA LEU A 158 18.40 0.57 16.48
C LEU A 158 19.05 -0.58 15.70
N ALA A 159 19.02 -0.52 14.36
CA ALA A 159 19.69 -1.51 13.51
C ALA A 159 21.21 -1.53 13.73
N ALA A 160 21.85 -0.35 13.83
CA ALA A 160 23.28 -0.25 14.12
C ALA A 160 23.64 -0.85 15.49
N GLN A 161 22.85 -0.56 16.53
CA GLN A 161 23.01 -1.17 17.86
C GLN A 161 22.79 -2.69 17.85
N GLY A 162 21.88 -3.19 17.01
CA GLY A 162 21.69 -4.63 16.81
C GLY A 162 22.94 -5.31 16.25
N VAL A 163 23.58 -4.70 15.25
CA VAL A 163 24.85 -5.19 14.69
C VAL A 163 25.95 -5.16 15.74
N GLU A 164 26.12 -4.07 16.48
CA GLU A 164 27.12 -3.95 17.53
C GLU A 164 26.93 -5.01 18.63
N ASN A 165 25.69 -5.22 19.09
CA ASN A 165 25.37 -6.26 20.06
C ASN A 165 25.69 -7.67 19.54
N SER A 166 25.44 -7.96 18.26
CA SER A 166 25.78 -9.25 17.66
C SER A 166 27.30 -9.48 17.61
N GLN A 167 28.08 -8.44 17.34
CA GLN A 167 29.54 -8.49 17.34
C GLN A 167 30.09 -8.69 18.75
N LEU A 168 29.56 -7.97 19.74
CA LEU A 168 29.94 -8.14 21.14
C LEU A 168 29.64 -9.56 21.63
N ARG A 169 28.47 -10.11 21.33
CA ARG A 169 28.13 -11.52 21.64
C ARG A 169 29.10 -12.50 21.01
N SER A 170 29.47 -12.28 19.74
CA SER A 170 30.46 -13.13 19.05
C SER A 170 31.85 -13.06 19.70
N ARG A 171 32.26 -11.88 20.18
CA ARG A 171 33.53 -11.69 20.91
C ARG A 171 33.50 -12.37 22.27
N VAL A 172 32.38 -12.31 23.00
CA VAL A 172 32.22 -13.02 24.27
C VAL A 172 32.38 -14.52 24.06
N VAL A 173 31.70 -15.11 23.08
CA VAL A 173 31.83 -16.53 22.73
C VAL A 173 33.27 -16.90 22.34
N ALA A 174 33.96 -16.04 21.59
CA ALA A 174 35.35 -16.28 21.20
C ALA A 174 36.32 -16.25 22.40
N LEU A 175 36.07 -15.39 23.39
CA LEU A 175 36.84 -15.35 24.64
C LEU A 175 36.57 -16.58 25.51
N GLU A 176 35.31 -16.97 25.66
CA GLU A 176 34.91 -18.19 26.36
C GLU A 176 35.49 -19.46 25.72
N ALA A 177 35.61 -19.49 24.38
CA ALA A 177 36.25 -20.59 23.65
C ALA A 177 37.79 -20.60 23.79
N GLY A 178 38.41 -19.43 24.05
CA GLY A 178 39.85 -19.30 24.26
C GLY A 178 40.33 -19.77 25.64
N GLU A 179 39.43 -19.93 26.60
CA GLU A 179 39.74 -20.45 27.95
C GLU A 179 39.74 -22.00 28.01
N GLY A 180 39.44 -22.68 26.90
CA GLY A 180 39.36 -24.14 26.81
C GLY A 180 40.32 -24.77 25.80
N GLY A 181 41.60 -24.88 26.15
CA GLY A 181 42.43 -26.00 25.66
C GLY A 181 43.81 -25.67 25.10
N GLU A 182 44.84 -25.98 25.90
CA GLU A 182 46.05 -26.64 25.40
C GLU A 182 45.97 -28.12 25.81
N GLU A 183 45.76 -29.03 24.84
CA GLU A 183 46.60 -30.23 24.63
C GLU A 183 46.06 -31.11 23.49
N GLY A 184 46.74 -30.97 22.36
CA GLY A 184 47.08 -31.93 21.28
C GLY A 184 46.33 -33.25 21.06
N GLY A 185 46.02 -33.53 19.78
CA GLY A 185 45.97 -34.92 19.30
C GLY A 185 45.21 -35.17 17.99
N ARG A 186 45.87 -34.97 16.85
CA ARG A 186 45.44 -35.35 15.49
C ARG A 186 45.00 -36.83 15.40
N ARG A 187 43.74 -37.13 15.03
CA ARG A 187 43.31 -38.42 14.44
C ARG A 187 42.24 -38.28 13.35
N VAL A 188 42.64 -38.78 12.17
CA VAL A 188 41.88 -39.48 11.12
C VAL A 188 40.34 -39.35 11.15
N ARG A 189 39.78 -38.76 10.07
CA ARG A 189 38.34 -38.76 9.78
C ARG A 189 37.81 -40.18 9.54
N GLN A 190 37.25 -40.77 10.58
CA GLN A 190 36.29 -41.87 10.48
C GLN A 190 34.91 -41.23 10.28
N ARG A 191 34.08 -41.76 9.36
CA ARG A 191 32.67 -41.37 9.27
C ARG A 191 32.00 -41.78 10.59
N VAL A 192 31.89 -40.83 11.51
CA VAL A 192 31.05 -40.95 12.70
C VAL A 192 29.61 -40.72 12.23
N GLY A 193 28.69 -41.61 12.60
CA GLY A 193 27.25 -41.37 12.45
C GLY A 193 26.83 -40.09 13.18
N ALA A 194 25.62 -39.59 12.88
CA ALA A 194 25.06 -38.37 13.46
C ALA A 194 25.35 -38.28 14.98
N ALA A 195 25.89 -37.14 15.41
CA ALA A 195 26.28 -36.93 16.80
C ALA A 195 25.02 -36.99 17.70
N PRO A 196 25.14 -37.39 18.97
CA PRO A 196 24.01 -37.47 19.91
C PRO A 196 23.28 -36.12 20.16
N HIS A 197 23.83 -35.00 19.67
CA HIS A 197 23.17 -33.69 19.69
C HIS A 197 22.23 -33.42 18.49
N ASP A 198 22.17 -34.32 17.50
CA ASP A 198 21.25 -34.24 16.34
C ASP A 198 19.98 -35.10 16.52
N ALA A 199 19.78 -35.70 17.70
CA ALA A 199 18.58 -36.47 17.99
C ALA A 199 17.34 -35.54 18.01
N PRO A 200 16.23 -35.91 17.33
CA PRO A 200 15.02 -35.09 17.34
C PRO A 200 14.51 -34.90 18.78
N PRO A 201 14.21 -33.67 19.23
CA PRO A 201 13.76 -33.44 20.60
C PRO A 201 12.44 -34.16 20.87
N SER A 202 12.25 -34.59 22.11
CA SER A 202 11.00 -35.17 22.60
C SER A 202 9.89 -34.12 22.62
N ASN A 203 8.63 -34.58 22.61
CA ASN A 203 7.48 -33.66 22.70
C ASN A 203 7.47 -32.86 24.01
N ALA A 204 8.03 -33.41 25.10
CA ALA A 204 8.15 -32.72 26.38
C ALA A 204 9.15 -31.58 26.31
N GLU A 205 10.31 -31.80 25.70
CA GLU A 205 11.32 -30.76 25.46
C GLU A 205 10.74 -29.64 24.60
N VAL A 206 10.11 -29.98 23.46
CA VAL A 206 9.50 -28.98 22.56
C VAL A 206 8.41 -28.16 23.26
N ARG A 207 7.60 -28.76 24.14
CA ARG A 207 6.58 -28.04 24.92
C ARG A 207 7.16 -27.00 25.87
N SER A 208 8.40 -27.19 26.33
CA SER A 208 9.09 -26.27 27.24
C SER A 208 9.87 -25.16 26.51
N MET A 209 10.12 -25.31 25.21
CA MET A 209 10.90 -24.35 24.41
C MET A 209 10.25 -22.96 24.37
N ASP A 210 11.07 -21.93 24.33
CA ASP A 210 10.63 -20.60 23.94
C ASP A 210 10.42 -20.50 22.41
N VAL A 211 10.10 -19.29 21.94
CA VAL A 211 9.84 -19.02 20.52
C VAL A 211 11.04 -19.37 19.64
N ALA A 212 12.23 -18.95 20.04
CA ALA A 212 13.45 -19.12 19.23
C ALA A 212 13.87 -20.60 19.18
N ALA A 213 13.83 -21.29 20.32
CA ALA A 213 14.14 -22.70 20.40
C ALA A 213 13.13 -23.57 19.62
N ALA A 214 11.83 -23.26 19.69
CA ALA A 214 10.82 -23.99 18.91
C ALA A 214 11.01 -23.78 17.40
N ALA A 215 11.30 -22.55 16.95
CA ALA A 215 11.59 -22.26 15.55
C ALA A 215 12.89 -22.93 15.06
N ALA A 216 13.92 -23.00 15.91
CA ALA A 216 15.16 -23.70 15.60
C ALA A 216 14.93 -25.22 15.49
N ALA A 217 14.24 -25.82 16.45
CA ALA A 217 13.93 -27.25 16.43
C ALA A 217 13.12 -27.65 15.19
N LEU A 218 12.12 -26.83 14.80
CA LEU A 218 11.34 -27.04 13.59
C LEU A 218 12.19 -27.00 12.32
N ARG A 219 13.16 -26.08 12.26
CA ARG A 219 14.05 -25.92 11.10
C ARG A 219 15.05 -27.06 10.97
N VAL A 220 15.65 -27.49 12.09
CA VAL A 220 16.66 -28.56 12.10
C VAL A 220 16.01 -29.92 11.80
N HIS A 221 14.83 -30.17 12.34
CA HIS A 221 14.13 -31.46 12.22
C HIS A 221 12.88 -31.36 11.33
N VAL A 222 12.92 -30.54 10.29
CA VAL A 222 11.77 -30.29 9.39
C VAL A 222 11.22 -31.58 8.77
N SER A 223 12.06 -32.59 8.54
CA SER A 223 11.66 -33.88 7.98
C SER A 223 11.05 -34.86 8.99
N ASP A 224 11.08 -34.56 10.30
CA ASP A 224 10.43 -35.38 11.34
C ASP A 224 9.02 -34.83 11.59
N SER A 225 7.99 -35.55 11.14
CA SER A 225 6.60 -35.10 11.24
C SER A 225 6.16 -34.89 12.70
N ARG A 226 6.65 -35.70 13.65
CA ARG A 226 6.32 -35.56 15.07
C ARG A 226 6.90 -34.26 15.62
N VAL A 227 8.16 -33.94 15.32
CA VAL A 227 8.76 -32.66 15.73
C VAL A 227 8.06 -31.50 15.03
N ALA A 228 7.71 -31.63 13.74
CA ALA A 228 6.97 -30.63 13.00
C ALA A 228 5.63 -30.28 13.68
N VAL A 229 4.80 -31.28 13.99
CA VAL A 229 3.54 -31.09 14.74
C VAL A 229 3.80 -30.42 16.09
N ALA A 230 4.74 -30.95 16.88
CA ALA A 230 5.00 -30.47 18.24
C ALA A 230 5.48 -29.01 18.25
N ALA A 231 6.38 -28.64 17.34
CA ALA A 231 6.96 -27.31 17.27
C ALA A 231 5.98 -26.30 16.67
N CYS A 232 5.24 -26.65 15.61
CA CYS A 232 4.15 -25.81 15.10
C CYS A 232 3.10 -25.55 16.19
N LYS A 233 2.69 -26.58 16.94
CA LYS A 233 1.76 -26.44 18.07
C LYS A 233 2.29 -25.49 19.14
N ARG A 234 3.58 -25.63 19.49
CA ARG A 234 4.22 -24.76 20.49
C ARG A 234 4.24 -23.31 20.02
N LEU A 235 4.66 -23.06 18.78
CA LEU A 235 4.68 -21.73 18.17
C LEU A 235 3.27 -21.13 18.11
N ALA A 236 2.27 -21.92 17.72
CA ALA A 236 0.87 -21.49 17.71
C ALA A 236 0.38 -21.08 19.10
N ILE A 237 0.74 -21.80 20.15
CA ILE A 237 0.39 -21.44 21.55
C ILE A 237 1.08 -20.14 21.96
N LEU A 238 2.40 -20.04 21.72
CA LEU A 238 3.18 -18.87 22.13
C LEU A 238 2.73 -17.59 21.40
N CYS A 239 2.40 -17.68 20.11
CA CYS A 239 2.04 -16.54 19.27
C CYS A 239 0.58 -16.07 19.41
N LYS A 240 -0.23 -16.74 20.25
CA LYS A 240 -1.50 -16.15 20.70
C LYS A 240 -1.22 -14.81 21.39
N GLU A 241 -0.17 -14.77 22.20
CA GLU A 241 0.30 -13.56 22.86
C GLU A 241 0.98 -12.61 21.85
N VAL A 242 0.48 -11.37 21.77
CA VAL A 242 0.92 -10.37 20.78
C VAL A 242 2.43 -10.11 20.85
N HIS A 243 2.99 -10.05 22.07
CA HIS A 243 4.41 -9.75 22.30
C HIS A 243 5.37 -10.83 21.75
N ASN A 244 4.88 -12.04 21.45
CA ASN A 244 5.69 -13.13 20.89
C ASN A 244 5.70 -13.18 19.35
N ARG A 245 4.75 -12.51 18.68
CA ARG A 245 4.57 -12.59 17.22
C ARG A 245 5.77 -12.02 16.47
N GLN A 246 6.26 -10.86 16.91
CA GLN A 246 7.43 -10.22 16.30
C GLN A 246 8.74 -10.99 16.57
N PRO A 247 9.05 -11.41 17.81
CA PRO A 247 10.16 -12.34 18.08
C PRO A 247 10.09 -13.64 17.27
N ALA A 248 8.89 -14.19 17.02
CA ALA A 248 8.73 -15.39 16.21
C ALA A 248 9.13 -15.17 14.76
N ALA A 249 8.72 -14.05 14.17
CA ALA A 249 9.17 -13.67 12.85
C ALA A 249 10.69 -13.50 12.83
N GLU A 250 11.27 -12.74 13.76
CA GLU A 250 12.73 -12.52 13.85
C GLU A 250 13.53 -13.83 14.03
N ALA A 251 12.99 -14.79 14.76
CA ALA A 251 13.59 -16.12 14.91
C ALA A 251 13.49 -16.99 13.64
N GLY A 252 12.76 -16.56 12.61
CA GLY A 252 12.54 -17.34 11.38
C GLY A 252 11.48 -18.42 11.51
N ALA A 253 10.52 -18.25 12.43
CA ALA A 253 9.44 -19.22 12.62
C ALA A 253 8.55 -19.34 11.37
N ILE A 254 8.28 -18.24 10.68
CA ILE A 254 7.42 -18.21 9.48
C ILE A 254 7.96 -19.16 8.41
N GLU A 255 9.23 -19.02 8.04
CA GLU A 255 9.88 -19.86 7.03
C GLU A 255 9.94 -21.32 7.48
N ALA A 256 10.23 -21.57 8.76
CA ALA A 256 10.28 -22.92 9.31
C ALA A 256 8.90 -23.61 9.29
N ILE A 257 7.83 -22.89 9.60
CA ILE A 257 6.45 -23.41 9.56
C ILE A 257 6.06 -23.74 8.11
N VAL A 258 6.32 -22.84 7.16
CA VAL A 258 6.00 -23.08 5.74
C VAL A 258 6.77 -24.28 5.21
N ALA A 259 8.07 -24.39 5.52
CA ALA A 259 8.87 -25.53 5.11
C ALA A 259 8.35 -26.85 5.70
N ALA A 260 7.91 -26.86 6.96
CA ALA A 260 7.32 -28.04 7.59
C ALA A 260 5.99 -28.45 6.95
N MET A 261 5.11 -27.49 6.64
CA MET A 261 3.86 -27.77 5.93
C MET A 261 4.12 -28.35 4.53
N GLN A 262 5.11 -27.82 3.81
CA GLN A 262 5.51 -28.32 2.49
C GLN A 262 6.18 -29.70 2.54
N ALA A 263 6.92 -30.00 3.61
CA ALA A 263 7.55 -31.31 3.80
C ALA A 263 6.54 -32.42 4.14
N HIS A 264 5.41 -32.08 4.77
CA HIS A 264 4.43 -33.05 5.28
C HIS A 264 3.00 -32.78 4.80
N PRO A 265 2.74 -32.67 3.47
CA PRO A 265 1.43 -32.27 2.95
C PRO A 265 0.29 -33.22 3.31
N GLN A 266 0.59 -34.50 3.56
CA GLN A 266 -0.39 -35.54 3.89
C GLN A 266 -0.60 -35.73 5.40
N GLU A 267 0.15 -35.05 6.25
CA GLU A 267 0.03 -35.16 7.70
C GLU A 267 -0.91 -34.06 8.23
N ALA A 268 -2.18 -34.40 8.45
CA ALA A 268 -3.21 -33.46 8.88
C ALA A 268 -2.79 -32.64 10.12
N GLY A 269 -2.11 -33.27 11.09
CA GLY A 269 -1.63 -32.59 12.30
C GLY A 269 -0.58 -31.51 12.03
N VAL A 270 0.29 -31.70 11.02
CA VAL A 270 1.28 -30.67 10.63
C VAL A 270 0.57 -29.52 9.95
N GLN A 271 -0.39 -29.83 9.07
CA GLN A 271 -1.16 -28.83 8.35
C GLN A 271 -2.03 -27.99 9.28
N GLU A 272 -2.72 -28.62 10.23
CA GLU A 272 -3.53 -27.97 11.25
C GLU A 272 -2.70 -26.99 12.08
N GLU A 273 -1.63 -27.48 12.71
CA GLU A 273 -0.84 -26.67 13.64
C GLU A 273 0.02 -25.65 12.90
N GLY A 274 0.44 -25.95 11.67
CA GLY A 274 1.14 -25.02 10.78
C GLY A 274 0.27 -23.84 10.37
N CYS A 275 -0.93 -24.09 9.85
CA CYS A 275 -1.91 -23.03 9.54
C CYS A 275 -2.24 -22.20 10.79
N ARG A 276 -2.46 -22.85 11.95
CA ARG A 276 -2.74 -22.16 13.20
C ARG A 276 -1.59 -21.24 13.63
N ALA A 277 -0.36 -21.74 13.55
CA ALA A 277 0.83 -20.97 13.88
C ALA A 277 1.01 -19.77 12.94
N LEU A 278 0.86 -19.97 11.63
CA LEU A 278 0.95 -18.89 10.64
C LEU A 278 -0.11 -17.82 10.88
N GLY A 279 -1.37 -18.22 11.10
CA GLY A 279 -2.45 -17.29 11.40
C GLY A 279 -2.15 -16.46 12.65
N ASN A 280 -1.64 -17.06 13.72
CA ASN A 280 -1.31 -16.34 14.95
C ASN A 280 -0.09 -15.42 14.79
N VAL A 281 0.97 -15.85 14.11
CA VAL A 281 2.17 -15.02 13.88
C VAL A 281 1.84 -13.81 13.01
N CYS A 282 0.98 -13.97 11.99
CA CYS A 282 0.64 -12.90 11.06
C CYS A 282 -0.48 -11.97 11.56
N ALA A 283 -1.13 -12.29 12.69
CA ALA A 283 -2.19 -11.45 13.23
C ALA A 283 -1.65 -10.07 13.67
N GLY A 284 -2.33 -9.00 13.23
CA GLY A 284 -2.06 -7.61 13.58
C GLY A 284 -2.42 -6.65 12.45
N ASP A 285 -2.93 -5.49 12.79
CA ASP A 285 -3.31 -4.40 11.89
C ASP A 285 -2.33 -3.20 11.94
N ASP A 286 -1.20 -3.39 12.62
CA ASP A 286 -0.10 -2.45 12.69
C ASP A 286 0.97 -2.70 11.61
N ALA A 287 1.91 -1.77 11.47
CA ALA A 287 3.00 -1.89 10.49
C ALA A 287 3.84 -3.17 10.68
N ALA A 288 4.01 -3.61 11.93
CA ALA A 288 4.72 -4.85 12.24
C ALA A 288 3.93 -6.08 11.77
N GLY A 289 2.61 -6.10 11.96
CA GLY A 289 1.68 -7.11 11.42
C GLY A 289 1.76 -7.21 9.91
N PHE A 290 1.66 -6.07 9.21
CA PHE A 290 1.78 -6.06 7.75
C PHE A 290 3.15 -6.54 7.26
N ALA A 291 4.24 -6.20 7.96
CA ALA A 291 5.57 -6.71 7.64
C ALA A 291 5.67 -8.24 7.83
N ARG A 292 5.06 -8.79 8.89
CA ARG A 292 4.98 -10.25 9.11
C ARG A 292 4.15 -10.93 8.03
N SER A 293 3.00 -10.38 7.66
CA SER A 293 2.16 -10.90 6.57
C SER A 293 2.88 -10.87 5.22
N GLN A 294 3.65 -9.80 4.94
CA GLN A 294 4.47 -9.74 3.73
C GLN A 294 5.55 -10.81 3.73
N ARG A 295 6.26 -10.98 4.85
CA ARG A 295 7.28 -12.02 5.00
C ARG A 295 6.69 -13.43 4.84
N ALA A 296 5.48 -13.67 5.36
CA ALA A 296 4.76 -14.92 5.16
C ALA A 296 4.41 -15.17 3.70
N ALA A 297 3.94 -14.15 2.98
CA ALA A 297 3.70 -14.27 1.54
C ALA A 297 5.01 -14.58 0.79
N ASP A 298 6.11 -13.89 1.09
CA ASP A 298 7.41 -14.13 0.45
C ASP A 298 7.93 -15.55 0.71
N ALA A 299 7.67 -16.10 1.90
CA ALA A 299 7.99 -17.49 2.25
C ALA A 299 7.08 -18.55 1.58
N GLY A 300 5.98 -18.15 0.94
CA GLY A 300 5.03 -19.08 0.31
C GLY A 300 3.93 -19.61 1.24
N ALA A 301 3.62 -18.88 2.31
CA ALA A 301 2.58 -19.29 3.27
C ALA A 301 1.17 -19.38 2.65
N ILE A 302 0.87 -18.51 1.67
CA ILE A 302 -0.43 -18.51 0.98
C ILE A 302 -0.62 -19.83 0.22
N GLU A 303 0.34 -20.21 -0.61
CA GLU A 303 0.28 -21.47 -1.36
C GLU A 303 0.26 -22.68 -0.43
N ALA A 304 1.04 -22.65 0.66
CA ALA A 304 1.06 -23.73 1.64
C ALA A 304 -0.31 -23.89 2.35
N ALA A 305 -0.96 -22.79 2.75
CA ALA A 305 -2.28 -22.84 3.37
C ALA A 305 -3.37 -23.35 2.40
N VAL A 306 -3.34 -22.91 1.13
CA VAL A 306 -4.27 -23.43 0.10
C VAL A 306 -4.03 -24.93 -0.13
N ALA A 307 -2.78 -25.36 -0.26
CA ALA A 307 -2.44 -26.77 -0.44
C ALA A 307 -2.88 -27.62 0.76
N ALA A 308 -2.72 -27.11 1.99
CA ALA A 308 -3.19 -27.76 3.21
C ALA A 308 -4.70 -28.01 3.19
N MET A 309 -5.48 -26.97 2.84
CA MET A 309 -6.94 -27.06 2.74
C MET A 309 -7.36 -28.05 1.65
N GLN A 310 -6.68 -28.05 0.50
CA GLN A 310 -6.98 -28.96 -0.61
C GLN A 310 -6.60 -30.43 -0.32
N ALA A 311 -5.53 -30.66 0.44
CA ALA A 311 -5.09 -31.99 0.83
C ALA A 311 -5.98 -32.62 1.91
N HIS A 312 -6.59 -31.80 2.78
CA HIS A 312 -7.39 -32.25 3.93
C HIS A 312 -8.83 -31.70 3.94
N PRO A 313 -9.61 -31.86 2.85
CA PRO A 313 -10.92 -31.22 2.70
C PRO A 313 -11.94 -31.68 3.74
N GLN A 314 -11.77 -32.88 4.31
CA GLN A 314 -12.68 -33.46 5.29
C GLN A 314 -12.26 -33.20 6.74
N VAL A 315 -11.14 -32.51 6.98
CA VAL A 315 -10.65 -32.21 8.33
C VAL A 315 -11.03 -30.77 8.69
N ALA A 316 -12.15 -30.62 9.40
CA ALA A 316 -12.73 -29.30 9.71
C ALA A 316 -11.72 -28.31 10.34
N ILE A 317 -10.89 -28.79 11.27
CA ILE A 317 -9.92 -27.94 11.97
C ILE A 317 -8.79 -27.44 11.04
N VAL A 318 -8.40 -28.22 10.02
CA VAL A 318 -7.45 -27.77 8.99
C VAL A 318 -8.10 -26.70 8.12
N GLN A 319 -9.38 -26.86 7.77
CA GLN A 319 -10.13 -25.87 7.00
C GLN A 319 -10.25 -24.54 7.78
N GLN A 320 -10.67 -24.60 9.03
CA GLN A 320 -10.77 -23.44 9.91
C GLN A 320 -9.44 -22.68 10.01
N HIS A 321 -8.36 -23.37 10.39
CA HIS A 321 -7.06 -22.72 10.55
C HIS A 321 -6.47 -22.27 9.20
N GLY A 322 -6.74 -22.98 8.11
CA GLY A 322 -6.36 -22.57 6.76
C GLY A 322 -7.03 -21.26 6.35
N CYS A 323 -8.34 -21.13 6.57
CA CYS A 323 -9.08 -19.89 6.37
C CYS A 323 -8.52 -18.75 7.23
N MET A 324 -8.28 -19.00 8.52
CA MET A 324 -7.69 -18.01 9.44
C MET A 324 -6.31 -17.54 8.96
N ALA A 325 -5.43 -18.46 8.54
CA ALA A 325 -4.12 -18.13 8.01
C ALA A 325 -4.22 -17.28 6.74
N LEU A 326 -5.05 -17.68 5.79
CA LEU A 326 -5.28 -16.93 4.55
C LEU A 326 -5.81 -15.53 4.83
N GLY A 327 -6.82 -15.40 5.69
CA GLY A 327 -7.41 -14.10 5.99
C GLY A 327 -6.43 -13.16 6.69
N ASN A 328 -5.58 -13.65 7.62
CA ASN A 328 -4.57 -12.83 8.29
C ASN A 328 -3.42 -12.44 7.34
N VAL A 329 -2.89 -13.39 6.54
CA VAL A 329 -1.79 -13.10 5.60
C VAL A 329 -2.27 -12.16 4.49
N CYS A 330 -3.51 -12.30 4.03
CA CYS A 330 -4.08 -11.45 2.97
C CYS A 330 -4.67 -10.13 3.49
N PHE A 331 -4.69 -9.90 4.81
CA PHE A 331 -5.19 -8.65 5.36
C PHE A 331 -4.26 -7.48 4.99
N GLY A 332 -4.85 -6.37 4.54
CA GLY A 332 -4.15 -5.14 4.18
C GLY A 332 -4.93 -4.32 3.15
N THR A 333 -4.86 -2.99 3.27
CA THR A 333 -5.52 -2.03 2.38
C THR A 333 -4.53 -1.24 1.51
N ASP A 334 -3.25 -1.55 1.63
CA ASP A 334 -2.16 -0.97 0.86
C ASP A 334 -1.84 -1.80 -0.41
N ALA A 335 -0.94 -1.29 -1.25
CA ALA A 335 -0.55 -1.96 -2.48
C ALA A 335 0.04 -3.36 -2.23
N ALA A 336 0.79 -3.54 -1.14
CA ALA A 336 1.34 -4.84 -0.74
C ALA A 336 0.21 -5.81 -0.33
N GLY A 337 -0.76 -5.36 0.46
CA GLY A 337 -1.97 -6.12 0.80
C GLY A 337 -2.74 -6.59 -0.43
N PHE A 338 -2.99 -5.68 -1.39
CA PHE A 338 -3.66 -6.06 -2.64
C PHE A 338 -2.85 -7.03 -3.49
N ALA A 339 -1.52 -6.95 -3.48
CA ALA A 339 -0.66 -7.94 -4.13
C ALA A 339 -0.77 -9.32 -3.47
N ARG A 340 -0.80 -9.40 -2.13
CA ARG A 340 -1.02 -10.65 -1.39
C ARG A 340 -2.39 -11.26 -1.68
N ILE A 341 -3.43 -10.43 -1.70
CA ILE A 341 -4.80 -10.83 -2.07
C ILE A 341 -4.84 -11.41 -3.50
N GLN A 342 -4.19 -10.75 -4.46
CA GLN A 342 -4.14 -11.25 -5.83
C GLN A 342 -3.40 -12.58 -5.91
N ARG A 343 -2.27 -12.72 -5.20
CA ARG A 343 -1.51 -13.97 -5.11
C ARG A 343 -2.35 -15.11 -4.52
N ALA A 344 -3.16 -14.84 -3.49
CA ALA A 344 -4.08 -15.83 -2.93
C ALA A 344 -5.15 -16.28 -3.94
N ALA A 345 -5.71 -15.35 -4.71
CA ALA A 345 -6.62 -15.70 -5.80
C ALA A 345 -5.91 -16.58 -6.85
N ASP A 346 -4.70 -16.21 -7.28
CA ASP A 346 -3.93 -16.97 -8.27
C ASP A 346 -3.57 -18.37 -7.77
N ALA A 347 -3.30 -18.53 -6.47
CA ALA A 347 -3.07 -19.82 -5.82
C ALA A 347 -4.33 -20.70 -5.67
N GLY A 348 -5.53 -20.16 -5.95
CA GLY A 348 -6.79 -20.91 -5.82
C GLY A 348 -7.44 -20.84 -4.44
N ALA A 349 -7.12 -19.83 -3.63
CA ALA A 349 -7.71 -19.67 -2.29
C ALA A 349 -9.23 -19.50 -2.32
N ILE A 350 -9.78 -18.83 -3.35
CA ILE A 350 -11.22 -18.61 -3.48
C ILE A 350 -11.96 -19.96 -3.57
N GLU A 351 -11.55 -20.83 -4.49
CA GLU A 351 -12.16 -22.15 -4.66
C GLU A 351 -11.95 -23.03 -3.44
N ALA A 352 -10.76 -23.01 -2.84
CA ALA A 352 -10.44 -23.82 -1.66
C ALA A 352 -11.33 -23.45 -0.46
N VAL A 353 -11.51 -22.15 -0.18
CA VAL A 353 -12.34 -21.71 0.94
C VAL A 353 -13.83 -21.93 0.64
N VAL A 354 -14.31 -21.74 -0.59
CA VAL A 354 -15.70 -22.11 -0.91
C VAL A 354 -15.95 -23.61 -0.73
N ALA A 355 -15.01 -24.45 -1.14
CA ALA A 355 -15.10 -25.90 -0.91
C ALA A 355 -15.11 -26.23 0.60
N ALA A 356 -14.33 -25.53 1.41
CA ALA A 356 -14.33 -25.67 2.86
C ALA A 356 -15.71 -25.35 3.47
N LEU A 357 -16.31 -24.23 3.08
CA LEU A 357 -17.64 -23.81 3.53
C LEU A 357 -18.71 -24.86 3.16
N GLN A 358 -18.63 -25.42 1.95
CA GLN A 358 -19.56 -26.42 1.46
C GLN A 358 -19.37 -27.80 2.12
N ALA A 359 -18.13 -28.18 2.45
CA ALA A 359 -17.81 -29.46 3.08
C ALA A 359 -18.17 -29.49 4.57
N HIS A 360 -18.15 -28.35 5.25
CA HIS A 360 -18.37 -28.24 6.70
C HIS A 360 -19.51 -27.29 7.08
N PRO A 361 -20.73 -27.46 6.55
CA PRO A 361 -21.83 -26.51 6.75
C PRO A 361 -22.27 -26.40 8.21
N GLN A 362 -22.00 -27.41 9.04
CA GLN A 362 -22.40 -27.46 10.45
C GLN A 362 -21.29 -27.03 11.43
N VAL A 363 -20.11 -26.66 10.92
CA VAL A 363 -18.99 -26.25 11.78
C VAL A 363 -18.90 -24.72 11.77
N GLU A 364 -19.43 -24.10 12.83
CA GLU A 364 -19.52 -22.65 13.00
C GLU A 364 -18.19 -21.93 12.70
N ASP A 365 -17.09 -22.39 13.30
CA ASP A 365 -15.78 -21.77 13.11
C ASP A 365 -15.27 -21.82 11.67
N VAL A 366 -15.61 -22.87 10.90
CA VAL A 366 -15.26 -22.96 9.48
C VAL A 366 -16.09 -21.99 8.66
N GLN A 367 -17.37 -21.85 9.00
CA GLN A 367 -18.27 -20.91 8.34
C GLN A 367 -17.84 -19.45 8.58
N ASP A 368 -17.55 -19.09 9.83
CA ASP A 368 -17.07 -17.77 10.22
C ASP A 368 -15.74 -17.43 9.52
N MET A 369 -14.68 -18.22 9.80
CA MET A 369 -13.35 -17.95 9.26
C MET A 369 -13.32 -18.02 7.73
N GLY A 370 -14.12 -18.91 7.13
CA GLY A 370 -14.22 -19.05 5.69
C GLY A 370 -14.89 -17.84 5.03
N CYS A 371 -16.00 -17.34 5.60
CA CYS A 371 -16.65 -16.13 5.08
C CYS A 371 -15.73 -14.91 5.19
N TRP A 372 -15.08 -14.75 6.34
CA TRP A 372 -14.12 -13.67 6.58
C TRP A 372 -12.93 -13.71 5.61
N ALA A 373 -12.31 -14.89 5.43
CA ALA A 373 -11.20 -15.06 4.50
C ALA A 373 -11.62 -14.75 3.05
N LEU A 374 -12.79 -15.22 2.62
CA LEU A 374 -13.31 -14.91 1.28
C LEU A 374 -13.52 -13.41 1.07
N ARG A 375 -14.09 -12.74 2.08
CA ARG A 375 -14.33 -11.29 2.06
C ARG A 375 -13.03 -10.53 1.87
N ASN A 376 -11.98 -10.90 2.61
CA ASN A 376 -10.65 -10.30 2.47
C ASN A 376 -10.07 -10.51 1.07
N VAL A 377 -10.11 -11.75 0.54
CA VAL A 377 -9.57 -12.06 -0.80
C VAL A 377 -10.38 -11.38 -1.92
N CYS A 378 -11.66 -11.09 -1.70
CA CYS A 378 -12.52 -10.39 -2.66
C CYS A 378 -12.54 -8.87 -2.52
N SER A 379 -11.80 -8.32 -1.55
CA SER A 379 -11.78 -6.89 -1.26
C SER A 379 -11.08 -6.06 -2.35
N GLY A 380 -11.35 -4.76 -2.34
CA GLY A 380 -10.82 -3.77 -3.28
C GLY A 380 -11.86 -3.24 -4.28
N THR A 381 -11.52 -2.12 -4.91
CA THR A 381 -12.39 -1.37 -5.83
C THR A 381 -11.90 -1.38 -7.29
N ASP A 382 -10.71 -1.93 -7.53
CA ASP A 382 -10.09 -1.97 -8.85
C ASP A 382 -10.65 -3.09 -9.76
N ALA A 383 -10.10 -3.19 -10.98
CA ALA A 383 -10.49 -4.21 -11.94
C ALA A 383 -10.15 -5.63 -11.47
N ALA A 384 -9.04 -5.80 -10.73
CA ALA A 384 -8.62 -7.08 -10.20
C ALA A 384 -9.59 -7.58 -9.13
N ALA A 385 -10.07 -6.70 -8.24
CA ALA A 385 -11.09 -7.00 -7.25
C ALA A 385 -12.41 -7.42 -7.91
N ARG A 386 -12.84 -6.73 -8.97
CA ARG A 386 -14.01 -7.15 -9.77
C ARG A 386 -13.82 -8.52 -10.43
N ALA A 387 -12.60 -8.88 -10.83
CA ALA A 387 -12.31 -10.20 -11.38
C ALA A 387 -12.36 -11.27 -10.29
N ARG A 388 -11.77 -11.02 -9.11
CA ARG A 388 -11.84 -11.91 -7.94
C ARG A 388 -13.27 -12.16 -7.48
N ARG A 389 -14.11 -11.12 -7.41
CA ARG A 389 -15.54 -11.27 -7.10
C ARG A 389 -16.28 -12.12 -8.13
N ARG A 390 -16.05 -11.91 -9.44
CA ARG A 390 -16.63 -12.77 -10.49
C ARG A 390 -16.19 -14.22 -10.37
N ARG A 391 -14.93 -14.45 -10.02
CA ARG A 391 -14.39 -15.80 -9.75
C ARG A 391 -15.06 -16.43 -8.53
N ALA A 392 -15.25 -15.68 -7.44
CA ALA A 392 -15.96 -16.14 -6.25
C ALA A 392 -17.43 -16.48 -6.54
N VAL A 393 -18.13 -15.65 -7.33
CA VAL A 393 -19.50 -15.96 -7.80
C VAL A 393 -19.52 -17.24 -8.63
N THR A 394 -18.57 -17.41 -9.56
CA THR A 394 -18.47 -18.64 -10.36
C THR A 394 -18.18 -19.88 -9.50
N ALA A 395 -17.40 -19.71 -8.43
CA ALA A 395 -17.11 -20.76 -7.45
C ALA A 395 -18.29 -21.05 -6.52
N ARG A 396 -19.41 -20.32 -6.62
CA ARG A 396 -20.63 -20.46 -5.78
C ARG A 396 -20.46 -19.96 -4.34
N ALA A 397 -19.65 -18.92 -4.16
CA ALA A 397 -19.49 -18.25 -2.87
C ALA A 397 -20.79 -17.62 -2.32
N PRO A 398 -21.66 -16.97 -3.13
CA PRO A 398 -22.92 -16.41 -2.61
C PRO A 398 -23.84 -17.48 -2.03
N GLU A 399 -23.91 -18.65 -2.65
CA GLU A 399 -24.71 -19.78 -2.16
C GLU A 399 -24.09 -20.38 -0.89
N ALA A 400 -22.76 -20.51 -0.84
CA ALA A 400 -22.08 -20.97 0.36
C ALA A 400 -22.32 -20.01 1.55
N ALA A 401 -22.21 -18.70 1.33
CA ALA A 401 -22.51 -17.70 2.35
C ALA A 401 -23.99 -17.75 2.80
N THR A 402 -24.93 -17.91 1.85
CA THR A 402 -26.35 -18.06 2.19
C THR A 402 -26.62 -19.33 3.01
N ALA A 403 -25.98 -20.44 2.66
CA ALA A 403 -26.09 -21.68 3.41
C ALA A 403 -25.49 -21.54 4.83
N ALA A 404 -24.37 -20.83 4.98
CA ALA A 404 -23.77 -20.52 6.27
C ALA A 404 -24.75 -19.76 7.19
N LEU A 405 -25.36 -18.70 6.66
CA LEU A 405 -26.36 -17.89 7.37
C LEU A 405 -27.59 -18.71 7.78
N GLN A 406 -28.02 -19.65 6.93
CA GLN A 406 -29.17 -20.51 7.22
C GLN A 406 -28.85 -21.61 8.23
N ALA A 407 -27.64 -22.17 8.19
CA ALA A 407 -27.22 -23.23 9.09
C ALA A 407 -26.98 -22.72 10.51
N HIS A 408 -26.56 -21.46 10.67
CA HIS A 408 -26.15 -20.88 11.97
C HIS A 408 -26.90 -19.57 12.30
N PRO A 409 -28.23 -19.58 12.44
CA PRO A 409 -29.03 -18.36 12.64
C PRO A 409 -28.75 -17.64 13.98
N GLU A 410 -28.24 -18.36 14.99
CA GLU A 410 -27.97 -17.82 16.32
C GLU A 410 -26.50 -17.41 16.53
N ASN A 411 -25.59 -17.79 15.63
CA ASN A 411 -24.18 -17.43 15.74
C ASN A 411 -23.95 -16.05 15.10
N ALA A 412 -23.76 -15.04 15.93
CA ALA A 412 -23.58 -13.65 15.49
C ALA A 412 -22.39 -13.44 14.54
N ALA A 413 -21.26 -14.12 14.76
CA ALA A 413 -20.07 -13.97 13.93
C ALA A 413 -20.31 -14.52 12.51
N VAL A 414 -20.90 -15.72 12.41
CA VAL A 414 -21.30 -16.31 11.12
C VAL A 414 -22.33 -15.43 10.41
N GLN A 415 -23.28 -14.86 11.15
CA GLN A 415 -24.27 -13.93 10.57
C GLN A 415 -23.61 -12.67 10.01
N GLU A 416 -22.70 -12.05 10.75
CA GLU A 416 -22.01 -10.83 10.36
C GLU A 416 -21.12 -11.06 9.12
N GLU A 417 -20.18 -12.00 9.20
CA GLU A 417 -19.23 -12.24 8.11
C GLU A 417 -19.91 -12.83 6.87
N GLY A 418 -20.91 -13.70 7.05
CA GLY A 418 -21.71 -14.23 5.96
C GLY A 418 -22.51 -13.14 5.22
N GLN A 419 -23.08 -12.19 5.95
CA GLN A 419 -23.83 -11.09 5.35
C GLN A 419 -22.90 -10.09 4.64
N LEU A 420 -21.78 -9.72 5.28
CA LEU A 420 -20.78 -8.85 4.68
C LEU A 420 -20.19 -9.45 3.38
N LEU A 421 -19.96 -10.77 3.36
CA LEU A 421 -19.52 -11.46 2.15
C LEU A 421 -20.59 -11.41 1.06
N ARG A 422 -21.86 -11.63 1.38
CA ARG A 422 -22.96 -11.53 0.41
C ARG A 422 -23.04 -10.15 -0.20
N ASP A 423 -23.03 -9.11 0.63
CA ASP A 423 -23.13 -7.72 0.19
C ASP A 423 -21.93 -7.31 -0.67
N LEU A 424 -20.74 -7.88 -0.42
CA LEU A 424 -19.56 -7.66 -1.24
C LEU A 424 -19.66 -8.30 -2.63
N LEU A 425 -20.35 -9.45 -2.77
CA LEU A 425 -20.40 -10.25 -4.00
C LEU A 425 -21.55 -9.91 -4.96
N VAL A 426 -22.52 -9.13 -4.50
CA VAL A 426 -23.61 -8.55 -5.31
C VAL A 426 -23.12 -7.28 -6.00
#